data_AF-A0A852BEC1-F1
#
_entry.id   AF-A0A852BEC1-F1
#
_cell.length_a   1.000
_cell.length_b   1.000
_cell.length_c   1.000
_cell.angle_alpha   90.00
_cell.angle_beta   90.00
_cell.angle_gamma   90.00
#
_symmetry.space_group_name_H-M   'P 1'
#
loop_
_entity.id
_entity.type
_entity.pdbx_description
1 polymer ?
#
loop_
_entity_poly.entity_id
_entity_poly.type
_entity_poly.pdbx_seq_one_letter_code
_entity_poly.pdbx_strand_id
1 'polypeptide(L)'
;FQSQDERYAFIAEWYDPNASLFRRYELLYYPKDSSIEMYDVKNRRTFLRRTKYESLHLEDLYVGSKVTVFSRHLTIVDYGNLYTSRKLGSREERTLALIKPDGMRKMGELFDIIINAGLTITKAKMMLLSRKEAADFYADYRAKPFYHELLQLIMSGPILAMELLGDDAVSKWRAIVGPANPTTTESDTLDSISESFGHCGLRDAAYGPDSVASAAKELELFFPSSRGCGPVSSAKFTNCTCCIIKPHAVNEGLSGKIIKAILKEGFEISALQMFNMERPNVEEFYEIYKGVVPEYLVSISLTRICLKIKYGRVRKLPYFLLLGIALARHLRPGTLRAVFGKDKIQNAVHCTDLPEDGLLEVRLARQTYSH
;
A
#
# COMPACT_ATOMS: atom_id res chain seq x y z
N PHE A 1 -45.42 -12.52 3.97
CA PHE A 1 -44.84 -12.45 2.61
C PHE A 1 -43.52 -13.22 2.62
N GLN A 2 -43.33 -14.07 1.61
CA GLN A 2 -42.40 -15.20 1.54
C GLN A 2 -40.96 -14.90 2.00
N SER A 3 -40.34 -15.90 2.63
CA SER A 3 -38.90 -15.94 2.89
C SER A 3 -38.13 -15.61 1.62
N GLN A 4 -37.47 -14.45 1.57
CA GLN A 4 -36.55 -14.16 0.47
C GLN A 4 -35.41 -15.16 0.55
N ASP A 5 -35.38 -16.14 -0.36
CA ASP A 5 -34.20 -16.96 -0.59
C ASP A 5 -33.03 -16.01 -0.85
N GLU A 6 -31.95 -16.20 -0.08
CA GLU A 6 -30.73 -15.42 -0.23
C GLU A 6 -30.23 -15.51 -1.68
N ARG A 7 -30.01 -14.34 -2.29
CA ARG A 7 -29.55 -14.22 -3.68
C ARG A 7 -28.56 -13.08 -3.82
N TYR A 8 -27.65 -13.25 -4.78
CA TYR A 8 -26.62 -12.28 -5.10
C TYR A 8 -26.78 -11.81 -6.53
N ALA A 9 -26.72 -10.50 -6.74
CA ALA A 9 -26.88 -9.89 -8.06
C ALA A 9 -25.55 -9.28 -8.51
N PHE A 10 -25.20 -9.50 -9.77
CA PHE A 10 -24.01 -9.00 -10.42
C PHE A 10 -24.37 -8.37 -11.77
N ILE A 11 -23.65 -7.34 -12.17
CA ILE A 11 -23.69 -6.81 -13.52
C ILE A 11 -22.59 -7.49 -14.31
N ALA A 12 -22.96 -8.19 -15.37
CA ALA A 12 -22.07 -8.94 -16.24
C ALA A 12 -22.11 -8.37 -17.66
N GLU A 13 -20.95 -8.23 -18.28
CA GLU A 13 -20.80 -7.87 -19.68
C GLU A 13 -20.40 -9.07 -20.52
N TRP A 14 -21.05 -9.22 -21.67
CA TRP A 14 -20.74 -10.23 -22.67
C TRP A 14 -20.50 -9.56 -24.02
N TYR A 15 -19.39 -9.90 -24.66
CA TYR A 15 -19.16 -9.51 -26.05
C TYR A 15 -19.89 -10.49 -26.98
N ASP A 16 -20.86 -9.99 -27.75
CA ASP A 16 -21.60 -10.76 -28.75
C ASP A 16 -20.83 -10.71 -30.09
N PRO A 17 -20.14 -11.79 -30.51
CA PRO A 17 -19.31 -11.76 -31.71
C PRO A 17 -20.14 -11.61 -32.99
N ASN A 18 -21.43 -12.00 -32.98
CA ASN A 18 -22.27 -11.91 -34.17
C ASN A 18 -22.78 -10.48 -34.41
N ALA A 19 -22.97 -9.71 -33.33
CA ALA A 19 -23.46 -8.34 -33.39
C ALA A 19 -22.37 -7.29 -33.13
N SER A 20 -21.13 -7.73 -32.87
CA SER A 20 -19.96 -6.90 -32.55
C SER A 20 -20.21 -5.86 -31.46
N LEU A 21 -20.98 -6.23 -30.43
CA LEU A 21 -21.40 -5.31 -29.36
C LEU A 21 -21.34 -5.95 -27.98
N PHE A 22 -21.11 -5.13 -26.96
CA PHE A 22 -21.21 -5.54 -25.56
C PHE A 22 -22.67 -5.51 -25.10
N ARG A 23 -23.14 -6.64 -24.56
CA ARG A 23 -24.44 -6.75 -23.89
C ARG A 23 -24.22 -6.79 -22.39
N ARG A 24 -25.05 -6.04 -21.66
CA ARG A 24 -25.08 -6.04 -20.19
C ARG A 24 -26.23 -6.90 -19.70
N TYR A 25 -25.91 -7.81 -18.79
CA TYR A 25 -26.85 -8.67 -18.11
C TYR A 25 -26.75 -8.47 -16.61
N GLU A 26 -27.89 -8.57 -15.94
CA GLU A 26 -27.92 -8.78 -14.50
C GLU A 26 -27.93 -10.30 -14.25
N LEU A 27 -26.84 -10.81 -13.67
CA LEU A 27 -26.66 -12.20 -13.29
C LEU A 27 -27.05 -12.36 -11.82
N LEU A 28 -28.04 -13.20 -11.55
CA LEU A 28 -28.49 -13.57 -10.22
C LEU A 28 -27.93 -14.96 -9.88
N TYR A 29 -27.27 -15.08 -8.74
CA TYR A 29 -26.75 -16.34 -8.19
C TYR A 29 -27.47 -16.70 -6.89
N TYR A 30 -27.93 -17.94 -6.79
CA TYR A 30 -28.63 -18.48 -5.64
C TYR A 30 -27.74 -19.53 -4.95
N PRO A 31 -27.08 -19.19 -3.82
CA PRO A 31 -26.09 -20.07 -3.17
C PRO A 31 -26.69 -21.36 -2.61
N LYS A 32 -27.96 -21.36 -2.23
CA LYS A 32 -28.64 -22.51 -1.61
C LYS A 32 -28.74 -23.73 -2.52
N ASP A 33 -28.88 -23.51 -3.82
CA ASP A 33 -29.06 -24.58 -4.82
C ASP A 33 -28.14 -24.45 -6.04
N SER A 34 -27.13 -23.56 -5.96
CA SER A 34 -26.16 -23.26 -7.02
C SER A 34 -26.83 -23.01 -8.36
N SER A 35 -27.96 -22.30 -8.35
CA SER A 35 -28.67 -21.91 -9.57
C SER A 35 -28.36 -20.48 -9.98
N ILE A 36 -28.46 -20.23 -11.29
CA ILE A 36 -28.23 -18.91 -11.88
C ILE A 36 -29.41 -18.48 -12.75
N GLU A 37 -29.62 -17.17 -12.82
CA GLU A 37 -30.61 -16.53 -13.67
C GLU A 37 -29.99 -15.28 -14.30
N MET A 38 -30.30 -14.98 -15.56
CA MET A 38 -29.77 -13.79 -16.25
C MET A 38 -30.91 -12.94 -16.81
N TYR A 39 -30.82 -11.64 -16.60
CA TYR A 39 -31.76 -10.66 -17.07
C TYR A 39 -31.10 -9.65 -18.00
N ASP A 40 -31.68 -9.40 -19.17
CA ASP A 40 -31.22 -8.38 -20.11
C ASP A 40 -31.66 -7.00 -19.60
N VAL A 41 -30.70 -6.21 -19.12
CA VAL A 41 -30.94 -4.91 -18.49
C VAL A 41 -31.53 -3.92 -19.50
N LYS A 42 -31.10 -3.98 -20.77
CA LYS A 42 -31.52 -3.04 -21.81
C LYS A 42 -32.94 -3.33 -22.27
N ASN A 43 -33.26 -4.59 -22.53
CA ASN A 43 -34.54 -5.01 -23.07
C ASN A 43 -35.58 -5.38 -22.00
N ARG A 44 -35.19 -5.34 -20.72
CA ARG A 44 -36.04 -5.71 -19.57
C ARG A 44 -36.75 -7.05 -19.77
N ARG A 45 -35.98 -8.08 -20.13
CA ARG A 45 -36.50 -9.43 -20.32
C ARG A 45 -35.55 -10.47 -19.76
N THR A 46 -36.10 -11.59 -19.31
CA THR A 46 -35.29 -12.74 -18.89
C THR A 46 -34.51 -13.29 -20.08
N PHE A 47 -33.19 -13.34 -19.95
CA PHE A 47 -32.29 -13.93 -20.93
C PHE A 47 -32.09 -15.42 -20.66
N LEU A 48 -31.87 -15.78 -19.39
CA LEU A 48 -31.74 -17.15 -18.91
C LEU A 48 -32.64 -17.32 -17.69
N ARG A 49 -33.58 -18.26 -17.74
CA ARG A 49 -34.42 -18.62 -16.58
C ARG A 49 -33.57 -19.35 -15.54
N ARG A 50 -33.98 -19.28 -14.26
CA ARG A 50 -33.31 -19.95 -13.14
C ARG A 50 -33.00 -21.41 -13.48
N THR A 51 -31.72 -21.72 -13.61
CA THR A 51 -31.22 -23.04 -14.01
C THR A 51 -30.06 -23.42 -13.10
N LYS A 52 -30.01 -24.67 -12.64
CA LYS A 52 -28.87 -25.17 -11.85
C LYS A 52 -27.61 -25.18 -12.70
N TYR A 53 -26.51 -24.68 -12.15
CA TYR A 53 -25.25 -24.58 -12.85
C TYR A 53 -24.10 -24.86 -11.88
N GLU A 54 -23.78 -26.14 -11.70
CA GLU A 54 -22.87 -26.63 -10.66
C GLU A 54 -21.40 -26.23 -10.89
N SER A 55 -21.01 -25.89 -12.12
CA SER A 55 -19.65 -25.51 -12.49
C SER A 55 -19.28 -24.06 -12.14
N LEU A 56 -20.15 -23.32 -11.46
CA LEU A 56 -19.90 -21.94 -11.04
C LEU A 56 -20.07 -21.81 -9.53
N HIS A 57 -18.98 -21.46 -8.87
CA HIS A 57 -18.96 -21.26 -7.42
C HIS A 57 -19.04 -19.78 -7.08
N LEU A 58 -19.44 -19.48 -5.85
CA LEU A 58 -19.53 -18.10 -5.35
C LEU A 58 -18.17 -17.40 -5.34
N GLU A 59 -17.10 -18.17 -5.11
CA GLU A 59 -15.70 -17.69 -5.09
C GLU A 59 -15.24 -17.16 -6.44
N ASP A 60 -15.84 -17.64 -7.54
CA ASP A 60 -15.53 -17.19 -8.90
C ASP A 60 -16.22 -15.85 -9.24
N LEU A 61 -17.17 -15.40 -8.39
CA LEU A 61 -18.06 -14.27 -8.67
C LEU A 61 -17.66 -13.01 -7.89
N TYR A 62 -16.61 -12.35 -8.39
CA TYR A 62 -16.17 -11.04 -7.90
C TYR A 62 -15.97 -10.06 -9.07
N VAL A 63 -15.99 -8.75 -8.80
CA VAL A 63 -15.82 -7.73 -9.85
C VAL A 63 -14.44 -7.85 -10.51
N GLY A 64 -14.41 -7.89 -11.84
CA GLY A 64 -13.22 -8.12 -12.67
C GLY A 64 -12.99 -9.59 -13.06
N SER A 65 -13.71 -10.54 -12.44
CA SER A 65 -13.65 -11.96 -12.81
C SER A 65 -14.25 -12.22 -14.20
N LYS A 66 -13.76 -13.29 -14.85
CA LYS A 66 -14.33 -13.80 -16.10
C LYS A 66 -14.91 -15.19 -15.84
N VAL A 67 -16.22 -15.31 -15.97
CA VAL A 67 -16.96 -16.54 -15.70
C VAL A 67 -17.61 -17.09 -16.97
N THR A 68 -17.71 -18.42 -17.08
CA THR A 68 -18.28 -19.06 -18.28
C THR A 68 -19.66 -19.63 -17.96
N VAL A 69 -20.68 -19.14 -18.66
CA VAL A 69 -22.08 -19.58 -18.51
C VAL A 69 -22.61 -20.06 -19.87
N PHE A 70 -22.91 -21.35 -20.01
CA PHE A 70 -23.42 -21.97 -21.25
C PHE A 70 -22.64 -21.53 -22.50
N SER A 71 -21.32 -21.74 -22.48
CA SER A 71 -20.37 -21.40 -23.56
C SER A 71 -20.23 -19.90 -23.88
N ARG A 72 -20.67 -19.02 -22.97
CA ARG A 72 -20.44 -17.56 -23.06
C ARG A 72 -19.49 -17.12 -21.95
N HIS A 73 -18.43 -16.41 -22.32
CA HIS A 73 -17.50 -15.81 -21.37
C HIS A 73 -18.00 -14.43 -20.95
N LEU A 74 -18.52 -14.34 -19.74
CA LEU A 74 -19.03 -13.13 -19.13
C LEU A 74 -17.94 -12.49 -18.28
N THR A 75 -17.81 -11.17 -18.32
CA THR A 75 -16.97 -10.41 -17.40
C THR A 75 -17.85 -9.76 -16.34
N ILE A 76 -17.59 -10.00 -15.06
CA ILE A 76 -18.33 -9.35 -13.98
C ILE A 76 -17.78 -7.93 -13.82
N VAL A 77 -18.60 -6.92 -14.04
CA VAL A 77 -18.18 -5.51 -14.05
C VAL A 77 -18.61 -4.74 -12.81
N ASP A 78 -19.68 -5.17 -12.14
CA ASP A 78 -20.17 -4.53 -10.91
C ASP A 78 -21.08 -5.48 -10.11
N TYR A 79 -21.45 -5.10 -8.90
CA TYR A 79 -22.52 -5.74 -8.13
C TYR A 79 -23.87 -5.14 -8.53
N GLY A 80 -24.89 -5.97 -8.71
CA GLY A 80 -26.24 -5.56 -9.13
C GLY A 80 -27.05 -4.87 -8.03
N ASN A 81 -26.66 -5.02 -6.76
CA ASN A 81 -27.31 -4.31 -5.66
C ASN A 81 -26.36 -4.10 -4.45
N LEU A 82 -26.76 -3.15 -3.59
CA LEU A 82 -26.03 -2.78 -2.36
C LEU A 82 -25.86 -3.96 -1.39
N TYR A 83 -26.84 -4.87 -1.32
CA TYR A 83 -26.75 -6.06 -0.47
C TYR A 83 -25.59 -6.97 -0.90
N THR A 84 -25.52 -7.28 -2.19
CA THR A 84 -24.48 -8.13 -2.79
C THR A 84 -23.13 -7.46 -2.69
N SER A 85 -23.06 -6.16 -2.99
CA SER A 85 -21.82 -5.37 -2.83
C SER A 85 -21.29 -5.42 -1.40
N ARG A 86 -22.14 -5.30 -0.38
CA ARG A 86 -21.71 -5.35 1.04
C ARG A 86 -21.28 -6.73 1.50
N LYS A 87 -21.85 -7.78 0.90
CA LYS A 87 -21.69 -9.18 1.33
C LYS A 87 -20.62 -9.95 0.57
N LEU A 88 -20.48 -9.68 -0.73
CA LEU A 88 -19.55 -10.35 -1.66
C LEU A 88 -18.54 -9.42 -2.31
N GLY A 89 -18.68 -8.11 -2.11
CA GLY A 89 -17.58 -7.18 -2.35
C GLY A 89 -16.30 -7.80 -1.86
N SER A 90 -15.34 -8.11 -2.75
CA SER A 90 -13.94 -8.03 -2.32
C SER A 90 -13.81 -6.64 -1.72
N ARG A 91 -13.70 -6.57 -0.40
CA ARG A 91 -13.73 -5.31 0.34
C ARG A 91 -12.38 -4.63 0.27
N GLU A 92 -11.55 -4.99 -0.73
CA GLU A 92 -10.28 -4.36 -1.04
C GLU A 92 -10.50 -2.88 -1.37
N GLU A 93 -10.69 -2.13 -0.31
CA GLU A 93 -10.75 -0.70 -0.28
C GLU A 93 -9.32 -0.19 -0.29
N ARG A 94 -9.15 0.94 -0.97
CA ARG A 94 -7.91 1.71 -0.88
C ARG A 94 -8.16 2.88 0.04
N THR A 95 -7.25 3.05 1.00
CA THR A 95 -7.26 4.21 1.87
C THR A 95 -5.91 4.89 1.90
N LEU A 96 -5.92 6.20 2.19
CA LEU A 96 -4.69 6.94 2.47
C LEU A 96 -4.35 6.78 3.95
N ALA A 97 -3.10 6.37 4.22
CA ALA A 97 -2.49 6.56 5.53
C ALA A 97 -1.43 7.63 5.43
N LEU A 98 -1.61 8.72 6.16
CA LEU A 98 -0.69 9.85 6.18
C LEU A 98 -0.05 9.95 7.56
N ILE A 99 1.28 10.04 7.61
CA ILE A 99 2.05 10.27 8.83
C ILE A 99 2.56 11.71 8.79
N LYS A 100 2.18 12.48 9.80
CA LYS A 100 2.59 13.87 10.00
C LYS A 100 4.07 13.95 10.45
N PRO A 101 4.71 15.13 10.37
CA PRO A 101 6.12 15.27 10.74
C PRO A 101 6.46 14.76 12.16
N ASP A 102 5.55 14.93 13.12
CA ASP A 102 5.73 14.48 14.50
C ASP A 102 5.79 12.95 14.63
N GLY A 103 5.07 12.23 13.75
CA GLY A 103 5.01 10.77 13.73
C GLY A 103 6.20 10.09 13.05
N MET A 104 7.05 10.84 12.36
CA MET A 104 8.11 10.28 11.51
C MET A 104 9.13 9.43 12.28
N ARG A 105 9.38 9.75 13.56
CA ARG A 105 10.30 8.97 14.41
C ARG A 105 9.78 7.58 14.74
N LYS A 106 8.47 7.36 14.63
CA LYS A 106 7.77 6.10 14.97
C LYS A 106 7.22 5.38 13.73
N MET A 107 7.66 5.78 12.54
CA MET A 107 7.21 5.16 11.30
C MET A 107 7.42 3.63 11.28
N GLY A 108 8.50 3.12 11.85
CA GLY A 108 8.73 1.66 11.92
C GLY A 108 7.65 0.91 12.73
N GLU A 109 7.17 1.49 13.82
CA GLU A 109 6.06 0.94 14.62
C GLU A 109 4.74 1.01 13.85
N LEU A 110 4.50 2.12 13.15
CA LEU A 110 3.31 2.30 12.30
C LEU A 110 3.23 1.26 11.18
N PHE A 111 4.35 0.96 10.51
CA PHE A 111 4.39 -0.12 9.52
C PHE A 111 4.01 -1.47 10.16
N ASP A 112 4.56 -1.80 11.33
CA ASP A 112 4.23 -3.04 12.04
C ASP A 112 2.73 -3.08 12.40
N ILE A 113 2.14 -1.98 12.88
CA ILE A 113 0.71 -1.89 13.22
C ILE A 113 -0.16 -2.13 12.00
N ILE A 114 0.14 -1.48 10.87
CA ILE A 114 -0.62 -1.61 9.62
C ILE A 114 -0.58 -3.06 9.11
N ILE A 115 0.60 -3.66 9.08
CA ILE A 115 0.80 -5.04 8.63
C ILE A 115 0.06 -6.02 9.55
N ASN A 116 0.16 -5.84 10.87
CA ASN A 116 -0.52 -6.70 11.85
C ASN A 116 -2.05 -6.55 11.81
N ALA A 117 -2.57 -5.41 11.35
CA ALA A 117 -4.00 -5.20 11.13
C ALA A 117 -4.54 -5.88 9.85
N GLY A 118 -3.68 -6.60 9.12
CA GLY A 118 -4.04 -7.27 7.86
C GLY A 118 -4.21 -6.30 6.69
N LEU A 119 -3.62 -5.11 6.76
CA LEU A 119 -3.59 -4.14 5.66
C LEU A 119 -2.28 -4.27 4.89
N THR A 120 -2.37 -4.23 3.57
CA THR A 120 -1.22 -4.26 2.67
C THR A 120 -0.84 -2.85 2.25
N ILE A 121 0.43 -2.49 2.39
CA ILE A 121 0.95 -1.21 1.89
C ILE A 121 1.31 -1.41 0.41
N THR A 122 0.58 -0.77 -0.50
CA THR A 122 0.80 -0.89 -1.95
C THR A 122 1.70 0.22 -2.49
N LYS A 123 1.61 1.42 -1.93
CA LYS A 123 2.46 2.58 -2.23
C LYS A 123 2.87 3.26 -0.94
N ALA A 124 4.08 3.82 -0.92
CA ALA A 124 4.57 4.64 0.19
C ALA A 124 5.54 5.68 -0.34
N LYS A 125 5.45 6.94 0.11
CA LYS A 125 6.35 8.01 -0.33
C LYS A 125 6.50 9.09 0.75
N MET A 126 7.74 9.45 1.06
CA MET A 126 8.06 10.63 1.87
C MET A 126 8.14 11.89 1.02
N MET A 127 7.45 12.93 1.47
CA MET A 127 7.16 14.13 0.67
C MET A 127 7.25 15.38 1.55
N LEU A 128 7.48 16.53 0.90
CA LEU A 128 7.33 17.85 1.50
C LEU A 128 6.17 18.53 0.80
N LEU A 129 5.17 18.96 1.56
CA LEU A 129 4.03 19.67 0.99
C LEU A 129 4.34 21.16 0.84
N SER A 130 4.10 21.69 -0.35
CA SER A 130 4.00 23.12 -0.58
C SER A 130 2.74 23.68 0.07
N ARG A 131 2.70 25.00 0.25
CA ARG A 131 1.51 25.69 0.78
C ARG A 131 0.26 25.42 -0.04
N LYS A 132 0.41 25.30 -1.36
CA LYS A 132 -0.69 25.01 -2.28
C LYS A 132 -1.21 23.59 -2.05
N GLU A 133 -0.33 22.59 -2.07
CA GLU A 133 -0.72 21.19 -1.87
C GLU A 133 -1.33 20.95 -0.49
N ALA A 134 -0.79 21.58 0.55
CA ALA A 134 -1.36 21.51 1.90
C ALA A 134 -2.75 22.17 1.98
N ALA A 135 -2.96 23.28 1.26
CA ALA A 135 -4.27 23.94 1.17
C ALA A 135 -5.29 23.13 0.36
N ASP A 136 -4.85 22.48 -0.71
CA ASP A 136 -5.68 21.58 -1.52
C ASP A 136 -6.08 20.34 -0.70
N PHE A 137 -5.15 19.79 0.10
CA PHE A 137 -5.42 18.67 1.00
C PHE A 137 -6.44 19.01 2.10
N TYR A 138 -6.34 20.19 2.72
CA TYR A 138 -7.27 20.65 3.76
C TYR A 138 -8.40 21.55 3.24
N ALA A 139 -8.76 21.46 1.96
CA ALA A 139 -9.74 22.35 1.34
C ALA A 139 -11.08 22.39 2.10
N ASP A 140 -11.55 21.25 2.60
CA ASP A 140 -12.79 21.11 3.36
C ASP A 140 -12.74 21.80 4.74
N TYR A 141 -11.54 22.05 5.27
CA TYR A 141 -11.29 22.68 6.56
C TYR A 141 -11.04 24.18 6.48
N ARG A 142 -11.08 24.78 5.29
CA ARG A 142 -10.72 26.20 5.06
C ARG A 142 -11.50 27.20 5.92
N ALA A 143 -12.74 26.88 6.28
CA ALA A 143 -13.60 27.74 7.11
C ALA A 143 -13.40 27.52 8.62
N LYS A 144 -12.55 26.59 9.05
CA LYS A 144 -12.33 26.26 10.47
C LYS A 144 -11.27 27.18 11.08
N PRO A 145 -11.42 27.59 12.36
CA PRO A 145 -10.50 28.52 13.03
C PRO A 145 -9.07 27.98 13.15
N PHE A 146 -8.91 26.65 13.22
CA PHE A 146 -7.62 25.95 13.35
C PHE A 146 -6.93 25.65 12.00
N TYR A 147 -7.50 26.06 10.86
CA TYR A 147 -6.98 25.75 9.52
C TYR A 147 -5.53 26.21 9.32
N HIS A 148 -5.20 27.42 9.80
CA HIS A 148 -3.85 27.96 9.65
C HIS A 148 -2.79 27.19 10.44
N GLU A 149 -3.13 26.71 11.63
CA GLU A 149 -2.25 25.89 12.46
C GLU A 149 -2.01 24.51 11.82
N LEU A 150 -3.06 23.89 11.25
CA LEU A 150 -2.95 22.63 10.52
C LEU A 150 -2.00 22.74 9.32
N LEU A 151 -2.10 23.84 8.55
CA LEU A 151 -1.19 24.09 7.43
C LEU A 151 0.26 24.26 7.90
N GLN A 152 0.49 25.02 8.98
CA GLN A 152 1.85 25.20 9.50
C GLN A 152 2.44 23.87 9.98
N LEU A 153 1.64 23.05 10.66
CA LEU A 153 2.08 21.75 11.18
C LEU A 153 2.48 20.80 10.04
N ILE A 154 1.63 20.63 9.04
CA ILE A 154 1.90 19.68 7.95
C ILE A 154 3.05 20.14 7.05
N MET A 155 3.30 21.44 6.97
CA MET A 155 4.39 22.03 6.20
C MET A 155 5.72 22.14 7.00
N SER A 156 5.71 21.85 8.30
CA SER A 156 6.89 22.01 9.17
C SER A 156 8.02 21.03 8.86
N GLY A 157 7.72 19.91 8.19
CA GLY A 157 8.69 18.85 7.93
C GLY A 157 8.19 17.82 6.91
N PRO A 158 8.97 16.74 6.70
CA PRO A 158 8.58 15.67 5.80
C PRO A 158 7.39 14.90 6.36
N ILE A 159 6.46 14.56 5.46
CA ILE A 159 5.35 13.65 5.72
C ILE A 159 5.61 12.31 5.02
N LEU A 160 4.93 11.26 5.47
CA LEU A 160 4.90 9.97 4.76
C LEU A 160 3.46 9.64 4.37
N ALA A 161 3.18 9.60 3.07
CA ALA A 161 1.92 9.14 2.52
C ALA A 161 2.03 7.65 2.13
N MET A 162 0.98 6.88 2.38
CA MET A 162 0.89 5.45 2.04
C MET A 162 -0.50 5.12 1.47
N GLU A 163 -0.53 4.30 0.42
CA GLU A 163 -1.75 3.65 -0.05
C GLU A 163 -1.86 2.30 0.66
N LEU A 164 -2.95 2.10 1.40
CA LEU A 164 -3.27 0.85 2.08
C LEU A 164 -4.39 0.14 1.33
N LEU A 165 -4.24 -1.17 1.14
CA LEU A 165 -5.20 -2.07 0.51
C LEU A 165 -5.62 -3.14 1.51
N GLY A 166 -6.92 -3.42 1.58
CA GLY A 166 -7.44 -4.58 2.31
C GLY A 166 -8.92 -4.43 2.59
N ASP A 167 -9.50 -5.47 3.21
CA ASP A 167 -10.92 -5.48 3.54
C ASP A 167 -11.29 -4.39 4.54
N ASP A 168 -12.26 -3.54 4.20
CA ASP A 168 -12.70 -2.40 5.02
C ASP A 168 -11.53 -1.47 5.43
N ALA A 169 -10.58 -1.26 4.52
CA ALA A 169 -9.33 -0.56 4.82
C ALA A 169 -9.55 0.83 5.45
N VAL A 170 -10.55 1.59 5.00
CA VAL A 170 -10.87 2.92 5.56
C VAL A 170 -11.27 2.80 7.03
N SER A 171 -12.15 1.85 7.35
CA SER A 171 -12.66 1.64 8.71
C SER A 171 -11.56 1.10 9.63
N LYS A 172 -10.78 0.11 9.17
CA LYS A 172 -9.64 -0.44 9.92
C LYS A 172 -8.60 0.63 10.22
N TRP A 173 -8.22 1.43 9.22
CA TRP A 173 -7.24 2.49 9.42
C TRP A 173 -7.75 3.55 10.40
N ARG A 174 -9.03 3.95 10.32
CA ARG A 174 -9.61 4.89 11.28
C ARG A 174 -9.67 4.33 12.69
N ALA A 175 -9.97 3.04 12.85
CA ALA A 175 -9.96 2.38 14.15
C ALA A 175 -8.55 2.40 14.78
N ILE A 176 -7.51 2.23 13.96
CA ILE A 176 -6.11 2.32 14.39
C ILE A 176 -5.74 3.75 14.80
N VAL A 177 -6.07 4.76 13.98
CA VAL A 177 -5.76 6.17 14.27
C VAL A 177 -6.55 6.68 15.47
N GLY A 178 -7.82 6.28 15.59
CA GLY A 178 -8.77 6.67 16.63
C GLY A 178 -9.55 7.98 16.30
N PRO A 179 -10.67 8.27 17.02
CA PRO A 179 -11.47 9.48 16.80
C PRO A 179 -10.73 10.81 17.04
N ALA A 180 -11.15 11.83 16.29
CA ALA A 180 -10.54 13.17 16.23
C ALA A 180 -10.90 14.12 17.41
N ASN A 181 -11.96 13.84 18.19
CA ASN A 181 -12.37 14.67 19.34
C ASN A 181 -12.71 13.78 20.56
N PRO A 182 -12.11 13.99 21.74
CA PRO A 182 -12.45 13.26 22.95
C PRO A 182 -13.50 14.05 23.74
N THR A 183 -14.74 14.04 23.27
CA THR A 183 -15.88 14.37 24.13
C THR A 183 -16.82 13.20 24.09
N THR A 184 -16.46 12.16 24.85
CA THR A 184 -17.32 11.38 25.75
C THR A 184 -16.55 10.09 26.04
N THR A 185 -16.07 9.98 27.28
CA THR A 185 -15.79 8.70 27.91
C THR A 185 -17.05 7.83 27.84
N GLU A 186 -16.99 6.71 27.13
CA GLU A 186 -17.65 5.51 27.60
C GLU A 186 -16.62 4.37 27.60
N SER A 187 -16.60 3.74 28.76
CA SER A 187 -15.75 2.66 29.25
C SER A 187 -15.56 1.49 28.28
N ASP A 188 -14.39 0.87 28.43
CA ASP A 188 -14.05 -0.51 28.07
C ASP A 188 -13.70 -0.77 26.59
N THR A 189 -12.39 -0.70 26.30
CA THR A 189 -11.57 -1.59 25.40
C THR A 189 -10.45 -0.92 24.59
N LEU A 190 -9.99 0.28 24.96
CA LEU A 190 -8.92 0.99 24.23
C LEU A 190 -7.62 1.18 25.03
N ASP A 191 -7.14 0.14 25.71
CA ASP A 191 -5.86 0.19 26.44
C ASP A 191 -4.62 -0.23 25.64
N SER A 192 -4.71 -0.64 24.37
CA SER A 192 -3.59 -1.37 23.74
C SER A 192 -2.70 -0.62 22.75
N ILE A 193 -2.90 0.68 22.50
CA ILE A 193 -2.02 1.44 21.56
C ILE A 193 -1.57 2.81 22.10
N SER A 194 -2.11 3.26 23.25
CA SER A 194 -1.83 4.60 23.79
C SER A 194 -0.50 4.71 24.56
N GLU A 195 0.06 3.61 25.06
CA GLU A 195 1.27 3.66 25.90
C GLU A 195 2.58 3.80 25.11
N SER A 196 2.64 3.37 23.85
CA SER A 196 3.88 3.42 23.05
C SER A 196 4.17 4.80 22.44
N PHE A 197 3.16 5.69 22.34
CA PHE A 197 3.28 6.94 21.60
C PHE A 197 3.78 8.17 22.41
N GLY A 198 3.84 8.12 23.74
CA GLY A 198 4.38 9.21 24.58
C GLY A 198 3.50 10.48 24.58
N HIS A 199 4.07 11.67 24.82
CA HIS A 199 3.36 12.97 24.87
C HIS A 199 2.62 13.38 23.57
N CYS A 200 2.76 12.62 22.48
CA CYS A 200 2.09 12.83 21.20
C CYS A 200 1.41 11.51 20.84
N GLY A 201 0.07 11.44 20.87
CA GLY A 201 -0.65 10.21 20.57
C GLY A 201 -0.53 9.81 19.11
N LEU A 202 -0.85 8.56 18.76
CA LEU A 202 -0.96 8.12 17.35
C LEU A 202 -1.90 9.02 16.52
N ARG A 203 -2.90 9.59 17.20
CA ARG A 203 -3.89 10.56 16.70
C ARG A 203 -3.28 11.85 16.18
N ASP A 204 -2.28 12.36 16.89
CA ASP A 204 -1.60 13.60 16.50
C ASP A 204 -0.60 13.33 15.37
N ALA A 205 -0.03 12.12 15.36
CA ALA A 205 1.01 11.68 14.44
C ALA A 205 0.50 11.17 13.08
N ALA A 206 -0.75 10.72 12.97
CA ALA A 206 -1.29 10.11 11.76
C ALA A 206 -2.64 10.72 11.34
N TYR A 207 -3.00 10.54 10.07
CA TYR A 207 -4.27 10.95 9.48
C TYR A 207 -4.83 9.82 8.61
N GLY A 208 -6.17 9.70 8.62
CA GLY A 208 -6.92 8.76 7.81
C GLY A 208 -8.21 9.40 7.28
N PRO A 209 -8.59 9.14 6.02
CA PRO A 209 -9.81 9.68 5.41
C PRO A 209 -11.10 9.28 6.14
N ASP A 210 -12.11 10.15 6.06
CA ASP A 210 -13.44 9.94 6.64
C ASP A 210 -14.36 9.03 5.80
N SER A 211 -14.04 8.83 4.52
CA SER A 211 -14.83 7.96 3.63
C SER A 211 -13.97 7.39 2.50
N VAL A 212 -14.47 6.36 1.83
CA VAL A 212 -13.86 5.81 0.60
C VAL A 212 -13.75 6.88 -0.49
N ALA A 213 -14.74 7.78 -0.58
CA ALA A 213 -14.72 8.87 -1.56
C ALA A 213 -13.62 9.92 -1.25
N SER A 214 -13.43 10.26 0.03
CA SER A 214 -12.33 11.13 0.48
C SER A 214 -10.99 10.46 0.23
N ALA A 215 -10.87 9.17 0.59
CA ALA A 215 -9.68 8.37 0.36
C ALA A 215 -9.24 8.38 -1.11
N ALA A 216 -10.18 8.16 -2.05
CA ALA A 216 -9.87 8.18 -3.48
C ALA A 216 -9.36 9.55 -3.97
N LYS A 217 -10.00 10.64 -3.53
CA LYS A 217 -9.57 12.01 -3.90
C LYS A 217 -8.18 12.34 -3.36
N GLU A 218 -7.93 12.01 -2.10
CA GLU A 218 -6.67 12.28 -1.44
C GLU A 218 -5.55 11.37 -1.99
N LEU A 219 -5.84 10.11 -2.28
CA LEU A 219 -4.89 9.21 -2.95
C LEU A 219 -4.47 9.76 -4.32
N GLU A 220 -5.39 10.31 -5.11
CA GLU A 220 -5.05 10.93 -6.40
C GLU A 220 -4.20 12.21 -6.22
N LEU A 221 -4.33 12.93 -5.12
CA LEU A 221 -3.49 14.09 -4.79
C LEU A 221 -2.03 13.67 -4.51
N PHE A 222 -1.81 12.58 -3.75
CA PHE A 222 -0.47 12.12 -3.37
C PHE A 222 0.18 11.17 -4.39
N PHE A 223 -0.62 10.35 -5.05
CA PHE A 223 -0.22 9.30 -6.00
C PHE A 223 -1.01 9.42 -7.30
N PRO A 224 -0.84 10.51 -8.06
CA PRO A 224 -1.61 10.75 -9.28
C PRO A 224 -1.44 9.62 -10.29
N SER A 225 -2.54 9.24 -10.94
CA SER A 225 -2.59 8.15 -11.92
C SER A 225 -2.14 8.57 -13.31
N SER A 226 -2.14 9.88 -13.58
CA SER A 226 -1.70 10.52 -14.82
C SER A 226 -0.33 11.19 -14.65
N ARG A 227 0.30 11.68 -15.73
CA ARG A 227 1.63 12.37 -15.74
C ARG A 227 1.71 13.66 -14.90
N GLY A 228 0.84 13.84 -13.90
CA GLY A 228 0.96 14.87 -12.88
C GLY A 228 2.12 14.58 -11.94
N CYS A 229 2.86 15.62 -11.58
CA CYS A 229 3.85 15.53 -10.51
C CYS A 229 3.12 15.64 -9.17
N GLY A 230 2.95 14.53 -8.45
CA GLY A 230 2.58 14.57 -7.03
C GLY A 230 3.65 15.30 -6.20
N PRO A 231 3.40 15.60 -4.91
CA PRO A 231 4.30 16.42 -4.11
C PRO A 231 5.76 15.95 -4.12
N VAL A 232 6.66 16.93 -3.98
CA VAL A 232 8.10 16.72 -4.17
C VAL A 232 8.64 15.81 -3.06
N SER A 233 9.50 14.86 -3.44
CA SER A 233 10.18 13.99 -2.48
C SER A 233 11.03 14.80 -1.49
N SER A 234 11.03 14.40 -0.22
CA SER A 234 11.83 15.01 0.86
C SER A 234 13.35 14.76 0.75
N ALA A 235 13.82 14.09 -0.31
CA ALA A 235 15.18 13.62 -0.45
C ALA A 235 16.24 14.75 -0.42
N LYS A 236 17.11 14.74 0.60
CA LYS A 236 18.32 15.58 0.70
C LYS A 236 19.56 14.81 0.20
N PHE A 237 20.32 15.35 -0.75
CA PHE A 237 21.43 14.65 -1.43
C PHE A 237 22.81 14.94 -0.82
N THR A 238 22.91 14.93 0.50
CA THR A 238 24.18 15.16 1.20
C THR A 238 24.37 14.06 2.25
N ASN A 239 25.53 13.39 2.22
CA ASN A 239 25.90 12.30 3.13
C ASN A 239 24.79 11.24 3.28
N CYS A 240 24.37 10.64 2.17
CA CYS A 240 23.30 9.65 2.14
C CYS A 240 23.79 8.31 1.58
N THR A 241 23.12 7.23 1.99
CA THR A 241 23.26 5.88 1.45
C THR A 241 21.90 5.38 0.98
N CYS A 242 21.90 4.52 -0.04
CA CYS A 242 20.72 3.81 -0.48
C CYS A 242 20.58 2.51 0.33
N CYS A 243 19.35 2.22 0.76
CA CYS A 243 19.01 0.98 1.44
C CYS A 243 17.71 0.44 0.85
N ILE A 244 17.77 -0.70 0.18
CA ILE A 244 16.61 -1.35 -0.46
C ILE A 244 16.18 -2.52 0.42
N ILE A 245 14.98 -2.45 0.98
CA ILE A 245 14.30 -3.60 1.56
C ILE A 245 13.78 -4.46 0.40
N LYS A 246 14.26 -5.71 0.36
CA LYS A 246 13.97 -6.65 -0.73
C LYS A 246 12.53 -7.18 -0.66
N PRO A 247 11.98 -7.68 -1.78
CA PRO A 247 10.58 -8.08 -1.88
C PRO A 247 10.17 -9.15 -0.86
N HIS A 248 11.02 -10.15 -0.61
CA HIS A 248 10.71 -11.20 0.39
C HIS A 248 10.51 -10.61 1.80
N ALA A 249 11.34 -9.64 2.20
CA ALA A 249 11.22 -9.00 3.51
C ALA A 249 9.97 -8.11 3.60
N VAL A 250 9.54 -7.51 2.49
CA VAL A 250 8.26 -6.79 2.42
C VAL A 250 7.09 -7.76 2.54
N ASN A 251 7.09 -8.84 1.76
CA ASN A 251 6.02 -9.84 1.73
C ASN A 251 5.86 -10.58 3.08
N GLU A 252 6.95 -10.73 3.83
CA GLU A 252 6.94 -11.32 5.17
C GLU A 252 6.57 -10.32 6.28
N GLY A 253 6.28 -9.06 5.93
CA GLY A 253 5.91 -8.04 6.89
C GLY A 253 7.07 -7.56 7.77
N LEU A 254 8.32 -7.72 7.33
CA LEU A 254 9.52 -7.34 8.11
C LEU A 254 9.89 -5.86 7.95
N SER A 255 9.23 -5.12 7.07
CA SER A 255 9.57 -3.72 6.75
C SER A 255 9.59 -2.82 7.98
N GLY A 256 8.59 -2.91 8.86
CA GLY A 256 8.52 -2.09 10.08
C GLY A 256 9.66 -2.40 11.05
N LYS A 257 9.95 -3.69 11.28
CA LYS A 257 11.11 -4.16 12.08
C LYS A 257 12.44 -3.67 11.53
N ILE A 258 12.64 -3.71 10.21
CA ILE A 258 13.87 -3.24 9.56
C ILE A 258 14.02 -1.73 9.74
N ILE A 259 12.95 -0.96 9.48
CA ILE A 259 12.95 0.50 9.66
C ILE A 259 13.23 0.88 11.12
N LYS A 260 12.60 0.18 12.07
CA LYS A 260 12.81 0.38 13.51
C LYS A 260 14.26 0.11 13.91
N ALA A 261 14.87 -0.96 13.37
CA ALA A 261 16.28 -1.26 13.62
C ALA A 261 17.20 -0.16 13.07
N ILE A 262 16.93 0.37 11.86
CA ILE A 262 17.68 1.49 11.28
C ILE A 262 17.59 2.74 12.17
N LEU A 263 16.40 3.11 12.61
CA LEU A 263 16.17 4.29 13.46
C LEU A 263 16.82 4.13 14.84
N LYS A 264 16.80 2.92 15.42
CA LYS A 264 17.41 2.61 16.72
C LYS A 264 18.94 2.79 16.71
N GLU A 265 19.59 2.50 15.58
CA GLU A 265 21.03 2.71 15.39
C GLU A 265 21.41 4.20 15.21
N GLY A 266 20.43 5.12 15.24
CA GLY A 266 20.66 6.57 15.18
C GLY A 266 20.74 7.14 13.76
N PHE A 267 20.35 6.36 12.75
CA PHE A 267 20.24 6.87 11.38
C PHE A 267 18.96 7.68 11.16
N GLU A 268 19.02 8.70 10.29
CA GLU A 268 17.86 9.51 9.90
C GLU A 268 17.39 9.08 8.51
N ILE A 269 16.10 8.75 8.36
CA ILE A 269 15.54 8.45 7.03
C ILE A 269 15.14 9.77 6.37
N SER A 270 15.88 10.14 5.32
CA SER A 270 15.67 11.41 4.61
C SER A 270 14.62 11.32 3.51
N ALA A 271 14.43 10.14 2.94
CA ALA A 271 13.32 9.82 2.05
C ALA A 271 13.04 8.32 2.09
N LEU A 272 11.78 7.95 1.86
CA LEU A 272 11.31 6.59 1.68
C LEU A 272 10.42 6.58 0.45
N GLN A 273 10.58 5.58 -0.40
CA GLN A 273 9.67 5.34 -1.51
C GLN A 273 9.52 3.83 -1.74
N MET A 274 8.27 3.37 -1.85
CA MET A 274 7.94 2.03 -2.30
C MET A 274 7.63 2.08 -3.79
N PHE A 275 8.21 1.15 -4.55
CA PHE A 275 8.01 1.07 -5.98
C PHE A 275 8.09 -0.37 -6.48
N ASN A 276 7.46 -0.57 -7.64
CA ASN A 276 7.62 -1.79 -8.42
C ASN A 276 8.63 -1.50 -9.54
N MET A 277 9.71 -2.27 -9.61
CA MET A 277 10.68 -2.13 -10.69
C MET A 277 10.31 -3.04 -11.86
N GLU A 278 10.35 -2.50 -13.07
CA GLU A 278 10.39 -3.32 -14.28
C GLU A 278 11.75 -4.00 -14.43
N ARG A 279 11.75 -5.14 -15.12
CA ARG A 279 12.95 -5.97 -15.32
C ARG A 279 14.16 -5.21 -15.89
N PRO A 280 14.03 -4.33 -16.91
CA PRO A 280 15.17 -3.61 -17.48
C PRO A 280 15.85 -2.70 -16.46
N ASN A 281 15.04 -2.03 -15.64
CA ASN A 281 15.48 -1.10 -14.61
C ASN A 281 16.22 -1.82 -13.47
N VAL A 282 15.77 -3.02 -13.13
CA VAL A 282 16.49 -3.89 -12.18
C VAL A 282 17.85 -4.29 -12.73
N GLU A 283 17.92 -4.65 -14.02
CA GLU A 283 19.17 -5.06 -14.66
C GLU A 283 20.18 -3.91 -14.71
N GLU A 284 19.74 -2.70 -15.07
CA GLU A 284 20.60 -1.50 -15.04
C GLU A 284 21.10 -1.20 -13.62
N PHE A 285 20.22 -1.24 -12.61
CA PHE A 285 20.60 -0.99 -11.22
C PHE A 285 21.64 -2.00 -10.71
N TYR A 286 21.52 -3.27 -11.08
CA TYR A 286 22.44 -4.31 -10.62
C TYR A 286 23.63 -4.54 -11.54
N GLU A 287 23.73 -3.87 -12.68
CA GLU A 287 24.77 -4.13 -13.69
C GLU A 287 26.19 -4.07 -13.10
N ILE A 288 26.42 -3.15 -12.15
CA ILE A 288 27.70 -2.99 -11.45
C ILE A 288 28.14 -4.25 -10.65
N TYR A 289 27.19 -5.12 -10.29
CA TYR A 289 27.43 -6.38 -9.57
C TYR A 289 27.66 -7.58 -10.48
N LYS A 290 27.46 -7.41 -11.80
CA LYS A 290 27.60 -8.48 -12.78
C LYS A 290 29.06 -8.93 -12.85
N GLY A 291 29.29 -10.22 -12.56
CA GLY A 291 30.64 -10.82 -12.52
C GLY A 291 31.33 -10.80 -11.15
N VAL A 292 30.82 -10.02 -10.19
CA VAL A 292 31.31 -10.03 -8.79
C VAL A 292 30.44 -10.93 -7.91
N VAL A 293 29.12 -10.93 -8.14
CA VAL A 293 28.16 -11.77 -7.40
C VAL A 293 27.61 -12.85 -8.34
N PRO A 294 27.92 -14.14 -8.11
CA PRO A 294 27.57 -15.22 -9.04
C PRO A 294 26.06 -15.49 -9.17
N GLU A 295 25.23 -15.03 -8.24
CA GLU A 295 23.78 -15.33 -8.18
C GLU A 295 22.87 -14.26 -8.85
N TYR A 296 23.41 -13.47 -9.78
CA TYR A 296 22.77 -12.30 -10.43
C TYR A 296 21.33 -12.53 -10.96
N LEU A 297 20.99 -13.74 -11.42
CA LEU A 297 19.77 -14.00 -12.20
C LEU A 297 18.50 -14.30 -11.37
N VAL A 298 18.59 -14.55 -10.06
CA VAL A 298 17.45 -15.10 -9.27
C VAL A 298 16.65 -14.04 -8.49
N SER A 299 17.14 -12.80 -8.36
CA SER A 299 16.54 -11.79 -7.47
C SER A 299 15.52 -10.85 -8.13
N ILE A 300 14.89 -11.25 -9.23
CA ILE A 300 13.97 -10.41 -10.03
C ILE A 300 12.53 -10.53 -9.50
N SER A 301 12.31 -10.14 -8.24
CA SER A 301 10.96 -9.90 -7.73
C SER A 301 10.66 -8.39 -7.70
N LEU A 302 9.40 -8.06 -8.01
CA LEU A 302 8.97 -6.77 -8.56
C LEU A 302 8.79 -5.67 -7.49
N THR A 303 8.34 -5.98 -6.27
CA THR A 303 7.98 -4.96 -5.26
C THR A 303 9.07 -4.72 -4.22
N ARG A 304 9.55 -3.48 -4.09
CA ARG A 304 10.67 -3.12 -3.19
C ARG A 304 10.39 -1.81 -2.45
N ILE A 305 10.92 -1.69 -1.24
CA ILE A 305 10.95 -0.39 -0.52
C ILE A 305 12.37 0.15 -0.59
N CYS A 306 12.55 1.30 -1.20
CA CYS A 306 13.79 2.03 -1.21
C CYS A 306 13.78 3.10 -0.12
N LEU A 307 14.73 2.96 0.80
CA LEU A 307 15.01 3.90 1.87
C LEU A 307 16.27 4.68 1.51
N LYS A 308 16.13 6.00 1.51
CA LYS A 308 17.28 6.91 1.47
C LYS A 308 17.62 7.32 2.89
N ILE A 309 18.72 6.78 3.38
CA ILE A 309 19.17 6.99 4.74
C ILE A 309 20.25 8.06 4.74
N LYS A 310 20.07 9.09 5.55
CA LYS A 310 21.08 10.10 5.82
C LYS A 310 21.82 9.70 7.10
N TYR A 311 23.14 9.82 7.07
CA TYR A 311 23.98 9.61 8.24
C TYR A 311 24.59 10.95 8.71
N GLY A 312 24.81 11.06 10.02
CA GLY A 312 25.39 12.26 10.64
C GLY A 312 26.86 12.49 10.28
N ARG A 313 27.42 13.62 10.74
CA ARG A 313 28.82 14.05 10.47
C ARG A 313 29.91 13.08 10.98
N VAL A 314 29.57 12.09 11.80
CA VAL A 314 30.55 11.24 12.47
C VAL A 314 30.23 9.76 12.28
N ARG A 315 31.15 9.13 11.54
CA ARG A 315 31.50 7.70 11.49
C ARG A 315 30.63 6.72 10.69
N LYS A 316 31.30 6.26 9.62
CA LYS A 316 31.22 4.99 8.92
C LYS A 316 29.98 4.87 8.02
N LEU A 317 30.21 4.56 6.73
CA LEU A 317 29.23 3.79 5.96
C LEU A 317 28.69 2.69 6.88
N PRO A 318 27.43 2.27 6.73
CA PRO A 318 26.98 1.10 7.44
C PRO A 318 27.74 -0.14 6.93
N TYR A 319 28.97 -0.35 7.42
CA TYR A 319 29.71 -1.62 7.36
C TYR A 319 28.87 -2.77 7.96
N PHE A 320 27.79 -2.42 8.66
CA PHE A 320 26.73 -3.31 9.13
C PHE A 320 25.90 -3.97 8.02
N LEU A 321 26.02 -3.57 6.76
CA LEU A 321 25.16 -4.06 5.67
C LEU A 321 25.91 -4.81 4.56
N LEU A 322 27.25 -4.85 4.63
CA LEU A 322 28.13 -5.30 3.55
C LEU A 322 28.51 -6.79 3.61
N LEU A 323 28.33 -7.45 4.75
CA LEU A 323 28.75 -8.84 4.93
C LEU A 323 27.68 -9.81 4.43
N GLY A 324 28.09 -10.87 3.74
CA GLY A 324 27.22 -12.00 3.39
C GLY A 324 26.67 -12.67 4.66
N ILE A 325 25.42 -13.15 4.63
CA ILE A 325 24.65 -13.54 5.83
C ILE A 325 25.39 -14.51 6.74
N ALA A 326 26.01 -15.57 6.20
CA ALA A 326 26.72 -16.56 7.00
C ALA A 326 27.90 -15.94 7.76
N LEU A 327 28.66 -15.08 7.08
CA LEU A 327 29.76 -14.33 7.71
C LEU A 327 29.23 -13.28 8.69
N ALA A 328 28.12 -12.64 8.36
CA ALA A 328 27.48 -11.65 9.19
C ALA A 328 26.96 -12.26 10.50
N ARG A 329 26.30 -13.42 10.47
CA ARG A 329 25.83 -14.11 11.68
C ARG A 329 26.98 -14.51 12.62
N HIS A 330 28.13 -14.89 12.05
CA HIS A 330 29.28 -15.30 12.85
C HIS A 330 30.10 -14.11 13.40
N LEU A 331 30.35 -13.10 12.57
CA LEU A 331 31.22 -11.98 12.93
C LEU A 331 30.46 -10.79 13.56
N ARG A 332 29.21 -10.57 13.15
CA ARG A 332 28.37 -9.41 13.54
C ARG A 332 26.87 -9.76 13.55
N PRO A 333 26.40 -10.53 14.53
CA PRO A 333 25.02 -11.04 14.58
C PRO A 333 23.95 -9.94 14.63
N GLY A 334 24.29 -8.72 15.07
CA GLY A 334 23.36 -7.58 15.13
C GLY A 334 23.08 -6.87 13.79
N THR A 335 23.63 -7.34 12.68
CA THR A 335 23.41 -6.71 11.36
C THR A 335 22.04 -7.04 10.78
N LEU A 336 21.45 -6.11 9.99
CA LEU A 336 20.13 -6.34 9.38
C LEU A 336 20.08 -7.61 8.53
N ARG A 337 21.15 -7.89 7.76
CA ARG A 337 21.25 -9.12 6.95
C ARG A 337 21.37 -10.39 7.81
N ALA A 338 22.04 -10.33 8.97
CA ALA A 338 22.15 -11.48 9.86
C ALA A 338 20.82 -11.79 10.56
N VAL A 339 20.09 -10.74 10.98
CA VAL A 339 18.84 -10.82 11.71
C VAL A 339 17.66 -11.20 10.80
N PHE A 340 17.53 -10.54 9.65
CA PHE A 340 16.34 -10.66 8.78
C PHE A 340 16.59 -11.47 7.51
N GLY A 341 17.84 -11.70 7.11
CA GLY A 341 18.15 -12.47 5.91
C GLY A 341 18.00 -13.98 6.15
N LYS A 342 17.52 -14.70 5.14
CA LYS A 342 17.33 -16.15 5.14
C LYS A 342 18.53 -16.88 4.55
N ASP A 343 18.89 -16.52 3.32
CA ASP A 343 19.98 -17.12 2.54
C ASP A 343 20.66 -16.06 1.65
N LYS A 344 21.73 -16.44 0.93
CA LYS A 344 22.53 -15.50 0.12
C LYS A 344 21.70 -14.64 -0.85
N ILE A 345 20.60 -15.17 -1.39
CA ILE A 345 19.71 -14.49 -2.35
C ILE A 345 18.67 -13.65 -1.57
N GLN A 346 18.01 -14.27 -0.60
CA GLN A 346 17.02 -13.67 0.30
C GLN A 346 17.69 -13.01 1.52
N ASN A 347 18.52 -12.00 1.26
CA ASN A 347 19.33 -11.34 2.29
C ASN A 347 18.68 -10.14 3.00
N ALA A 348 17.35 -10.03 2.95
CA ALA A 348 16.50 -8.94 3.46
C ALA A 348 16.76 -7.54 2.88
N VAL A 349 18.00 -7.07 2.89
CA VAL A 349 18.34 -5.67 2.63
C VAL A 349 19.56 -5.58 1.70
N HIS A 350 19.48 -4.73 0.70
CA HIS A 350 20.59 -4.30 -0.13
C HIS A 350 20.99 -2.86 0.24
N CYS A 351 22.27 -2.55 0.29
CA CYS A 351 22.76 -1.21 0.59
C CYS A 351 23.92 -0.85 -0.30
N THR A 352 24.13 0.45 -0.48
CA THR A 352 25.30 0.98 -1.18
C THR A 352 26.58 0.52 -0.50
N ASP A 353 27.49 -0.02 -1.30
CA ASP A 353 28.74 -0.59 -0.81
C ASP A 353 29.87 0.45 -0.69
N LEU A 354 29.85 1.50 -1.52
CA LEU A 354 30.86 2.56 -1.57
C LEU A 354 30.27 3.95 -1.24
N PRO A 355 30.99 4.81 -0.50
CA PRO A 355 30.55 6.18 -0.20
C PRO A 355 30.22 7.00 -1.45
N GLU A 356 31.01 6.79 -2.51
CA GLU A 356 30.92 7.54 -3.77
C GLU A 356 29.67 7.16 -4.57
N ASP A 357 29.25 5.89 -4.48
CA ASP A 357 28.12 5.33 -5.23
C ASP A 357 26.77 5.66 -4.60
N GLY A 358 26.75 6.07 -3.32
CA GLY A 358 25.49 6.32 -2.59
C GLY A 358 24.65 7.43 -3.23
N LEU A 359 25.29 8.42 -3.84
CA LEU A 359 24.58 9.47 -4.59
C LEU A 359 24.07 8.99 -5.94
N LEU A 360 24.81 8.12 -6.62
CA LEU A 360 24.47 7.59 -7.93
C LEU A 360 23.30 6.60 -7.81
N GLU A 361 23.38 5.65 -6.89
CA GLU A 361 22.32 4.68 -6.63
C GLU A 361 21.01 5.37 -6.22
N VAL A 362 21.08 6.40 -5.38
CA VAL A 362 19.89 7.17 -4.97
C VAL A 362 19.31 7.98 -6.14
N ARG A 363 20.14 8.46 -7.07
CA ARG A 363 19.66 9.17 -8.27
C ARG A 363 19.03 8.19 -9.26
N LEU A 364 19.64 7.03 -9.49
CA LEU A 364 19.10 5.97 -10.33
C LEU A 364 17.76 5.48 -9.75
N ALA A 365 17.73 5.20 -8.44
CA ALA A 365 16.53 4.87 -7.68
C ALA A 365 15.43 5.96 -7.71
N ARG A 366 15.72 7.15 -8.22
CA ARG A 366 14.74 8.24 -8.39
C ARG A 366 14.38 8.51 -9.86
N GLN A 367 15.36 8.57 -10.76
CA GLN A 367 15.17 8.90 -12.18
C GLN A 367 14.37 7.83 -12.90
N THR A 368 14.63 6.56 -12.59
CA THR A 368 13.95 5.42 -13.19
C THR A 368 12.47 5.30 -12.76
N TYR A 369 12.00 6.14 -11.82
CA TYR A 369 10.70 6.02 -11.14
C TYR A 369 9.91 7.34 -11.07
N SER A 370 10.28 8.34 -11.87
CA SER A 370 9.57 9.63 -11.95
C SER A 370 8.60 9.70 -13.13
N HIS A 371 8.24 8.55 -13.72
CA HIS A 371 7.35 8.43 -14.89
C HIS A 371 6.11 7.59 -14.60
#